data_AF-A0A6A4ZY30-F1
#
_entry.id   AF-A0A6A4ZY30-F1
#
_cell.length_a   1.000
_cell.length_b   1.000
_cell.length_c   1.000
_cell.angle_alpha   90.00
_cell.angle_beta   90.00
_cell.angle_gamma   90.00
#
_symmetry.space_group_name_H-M   'P 1'
#
loop_
_entity.id
_entity.type
_entity.pdbx_description
1 polymer ?
#
loop_
_entity_poly.entity_id
_entity_poly.type
_entity_poly.pdbx_seq_one_letter_code
_entity_poly.pdbx_strand_id
1 'polypeptide(L)'
;METFARLPTNVKPTKYTIDYDVIDLDRFRFEGSERVDVSIVQTTNTITCHAVELWVHSVSLAIEGGKTLACEEIRYIEKDESVTFVFG
;
A
#
# COMPACT_ATOMS: atom_id res chain seq x y z
N MET A 1 28.40 -4.04 3.05
CA MET A 1 27.39 -4.10 4.12
C MET A 1 26.19 -3.38 3.57
N GLU A 2 25.10 -4.09 3.32
CA GLU A 2 23.90 -3.47 2.72
C GLU A 2 23.13 -2.70 3.80
N THR A 3 22.72 -1.48 3.46
CA THR A 3 22.03 -0.57 4.38
C THR A 3 20.52 -0.76 4.30
N PHE A 4 19.90 -0.97 5.45
CA PHE A 4 18.44 -0.95 5.63
C PHE A 4 17.83 0.30 4.99
N ALA A 5 16.91 0.11 4.05
CA ALA A 5 16.22 1.19 3.36
C ALA A 5 15.02 1.67 4.20
N ARG A 6 15.00 2.95 4.56
CA ARG A 6 13.84 3.58 5.21
C ARG A 6 12.81 3.98 4.17
N LEU A 7 11.53 3.86 4.52
CA LEU A 7 10.46 4.41 3.68
C LEU A 7 10.60 5.93 3.51
N PRO A 8 10.17 6.48 2.35
CA PRO A 8 10.06 7.90 2.13
C PRO A 8 9.20 8.61 3.18
N THR A 9 9.52 9.88 3.49
CA THR A 9 8.79 10.68 4.49
C THR A 9 7.73 11.62 3.88
N ASN A 10 7.51 11.53 2.57
CA ASN A 10 6.63 12.41 1.80
C ASN A 10 5.14 12.04 1.91
N VAL A 11 4.82 10.82 2.36
CA VAL A 11 3.46 10.35 2.63
C VAL A 11 3.41 9.81 4.05
N LYS A 12 2.44 10.29 4.84
CA LYS A 12 2.30 9.88 6.25
C LYS A 12 0.92 9.29 6.49
N PRO A 13 0.82 8.05 7.01
CA PRO A 13 -0.47 7.50 7.39
C PRO A 13 -1.04 8.24 8.61
N THR A 14 -2.34 8.43 8.63
CA THR A 14 -3.07 9.06 9.74
C THR A 14 -4.08 8.11 10.38
N LYS A 15 -4.63 7.17 9.60
CA LYS A 15 -5.57 6.15 10.09
C LYS A 15 -5.54 4.91 9.20
N TYR A 16 -5.74 3.77 9.84
CA TYR A 16 -5.91 2.48 9.18
C TYR A 16 -7.30 1.93 9.49
N THR A 17 -7.94 1.36 8.48
CA THR A 17 -9.08 0.46 8.59
C THR A 17 -8.70 -0.82 7.88
N ILE A 18 -8.79 -1.95 8.58
CA ILE A 18 -8.41 -3.27 8.07
C ILE A 18 -9.61 -4.18 8.27
N ASP A 19 -10.05 -4.79 7.17
CA ASP A 19 -11.17 -5.72 7.13
C ASP A 19 -10.67 -7.07 6.59
N TYR A 20 -10.97 -8.15 7.31
CA TYR A 20 -10.73 -9.51 6.82
C TYR A 20 -12.01 -10.02 6.18
N ASP A 21 -11.96 -10.28 4.88
CA ASP A 21 -13.10 -10.74 4.10
C ASP A 21 -13.25 -12.26 4.17
N VAL A 22 -12.11 -12.98 4.13
CA VAL A 22 -12.05 -14.43 4.20
C VAL A 22 -10.91 -14.86 5.11
N ILE A 23 -11.17 -15.81 6.00
CA ILE A 23 -10.15 -16.48 6.81
C ILE A 23 -10.31 -17.99 6.59
N ASP A 24 -9.36 -18.59 5.87
CA ASP A 24 -9.30 -20.03 5.60
C ASP A 24 -8.23 -20.66 6.50
N LEU A 25 -8.70 -21.23 7.62
CA LEU A 25 -7.84 -21.87 8.62
C LEU A 25 -7.29 -23.22 8.15
N ASP A 26 -7.97 -23.89 7.21
CA ASP A 26 -7.52 -25.20 6.69
C ASP A 26 -6.35 -25.04 5.73
N ARG A 27 -6.34 -23.94 4.95
CA ARG A 27 -5.30 -23.62 3.98
C ARG A 27 -4.30 -22.57 4.48
N PHE A 28 -4.48 -22.07 5.70
CA PHE A 28 -3.67 -21.00 6.29
C PHE A 28 -3.62 -19.74 5.41
N ARG A 29 -4.77 -19.29 4.93
CA ARG A 29 -4.90 -18.11 4.05
C ARG A 29 -5.90 -17.11 4.59
N PHE A 30 -5.70 -15.87 4.21
CA PHE A 30 -6.69 -14.83 4.42
C PHE A 30 -6.78 -13.95 3.18
N GLU A 31 -7.95 -13.33 3.02
CA GLU A 31 -8.19 -12.26 2.06
C GLU A 31 -8.82 -11.10 2.84
N GLY A 32 -8.57 -9.89 2.39
CA GLY A 32 -9.06 -8.71 3.07
C GLY A 32 -8.77 -7.44 2.30
N SER A 33 -9.20 -6.34 2.90
CA SER A 33 -8.97 -5.00 2.38
C SER A 33 -8.39 -4.09 3.44
N GLU A 34 -7.57 -3.15 2.97
CA GLU A 34 -6.99 -2.09 3.79
C GLU A 34 -7.39 -0.74 3.20
N ARG A 35 -7.83 0.17 4.06
CA ARG A 35 -7.95 1.59 3.74
C ARG A 35 -7.03 2.37 4.66
N VAL A 36 -6.08 3.08 4.05
CA VAL A 36 -5.14 3.95 4.76
C VAL A 36 -5.48 5.40 4.43
N ASP A 37 -5.89 6.16 5.43
CA ASP A 37 -5.96 7.60 5.32
C ASP A 37 -4.53 8.15 5.41
N VAL A 38 -4.13 8.98 4.45
CA VAL A 38 -2.75 9.49 4.36
C VAL A 38 -2.74 11.01 4.18
N SER A 39 -1.69 11.64 4.71
CA SER A 39 -1.32 13.02 4.45
C SER A 39 -0.16 13.08 3.47
N ILE A 40 -0.33 13.82 2.36
CA ILE A 40 0.74 14.09 1.40
C ILE A 40 1.53 15.30 1.88
N VAL A 41 2.75 15.05 2.38
CA VAL A 41 3.66 16.09 2.91
C VAL A 41 4.43 16.77 1.78
N GLN A 42 4.76 16.02 0.72
CA GLN A 42 5.41 16.52 -0.49
C GLN A 42 4.79 15.85 -1.71
N THR A 43 4.60 16.61 -2.80
CA THR A 43 4.03 16.10 -4.05
C THR A 43 4.77 14.85 -4.52
N THR A 44 4.02 13.82 -4.87
CA THR A 44 4.55 12.55 -5.36
C THR A 44 3.51 11.86 -6.23
N ASN A 45 4.00 11.03 -7.13
CA ASN A 45 3.21 10.13 -7.97
C ASN A 45 3.31 8.67 -7.48
N THR A 46 3.95 8.43 -6.34
CA THR A 46 4.15 7.09 -5.79
C THR A 46 3.88 7.05 -4.30
N ILE A 47 3.32 5.93 -3.84
CA ILE A 47 3.21 5.60 -2.42
C ILE A 47 3.91 4.28 -2.19
N THR A 48 4.87 4.23 -1.27
CA THR A 48 5.57 2.99 -0.88
C THR A 48 5.24 2.62 0.55
N CYS A 49 4.85 1.37 0.78
CA CYS A 49 4.61 0.81 2.11
C CYS A 49 5.30 -0.56 2.24
N HIS A 50 5.34 -1.08 3.47
CA HIS A 50 5.83 -2.43 3.72
C HIS A 50 4.81 -3.47 3.26
N ALA A 51 5.29 -4.52 2.60
CA ALA A 51 4.50 -5.68 2.19
C ALA A 51 5.42 -6.89 2.06
N VAL A 52 5.10 -7.96 2.80
CA VAL A 52 5.82 -9.24 2.79
C VAL A 52 4.80 -10.35 2.59
N GLU A 53 5.04 -11.19 1.59
CA GLU A 53 4.18 -12.34 1.28
C GLU A 53 2.69 -11.99 1.09
N LEU A 54 2.41 -10.75 0.64
CA LEU A 54 1.08 -10.26 0.32
C LEU A 54 0.93 -10.10 -1.20
N TRP A 55 -0.19 -10.59 -1.75
CA TRP A 55 -0.60 -10.29 -3.12
C TRP A 55 -1.66 -9.20 -3.11
N VAL A 56 -1.33 -8.05 -3.71
CA VAL A 56 -2.26 -6.94 -3.87
C VAL A 56 -3.08 -7.13 -5.13
N HIS A 57 -4.38 -7.38 -4.99
CA HIS A 57 -5.30 -7.57 -6.11
C HIS A 57 -5.67 -6.28 -6.84
N SER A 58 -5.85 -5.18 -6.09
CA SER A 58 -6.20 -3.89 -6.64
C SER A 58 -5.84 -2.77 -5.67
N VAL A 59 -5.60 -1.57 -6.21
CA VAL A 59 -5.34 -0.35 -5.43
C VAL A 59 -6.02 0.81 -6.12
N SER A 60 -6.64 1.67 -5.32
CA SER A 60 -7.14 2.97 -5.78
C SER A 60 -6.86 4.05 -4.73
N LEU A 61 -6.71 5.29 -5.18
CA LEU A 61 -6.50 6.44 -4.32
C LEU A 61 -7.72 7.35 -4.40
N ALA A 62 -8.46 7.46 -3.30
CA ALA A 62 -9.54 8.43 -3.17
C ALA A 62 -8.94 9.79 -2.76
N ILE A 63 -9.29 10.84 -3.50
CA ILE A 63 -8.86 12.22 -3.26
C ILE A 63 -10.08 13.02 -2.78
N GLU A 64 -9.83 13.99 -1.90
CA GLU A 64 -10.85 14.94 -1.47
C GLU A 64 -11.54 15.59 -2.69
N GLY A 65 -12.87 15.72 -2.63
CA GLY A 65 -13.69 16.12 -3.78
C GLY A 65 -14.23 14.95 -4.61
N GLY A 66 -14.02 13.70 -4.17
CA GLY A 66 -14.66 12.51 -4.74
C GLY A 66 -14.00 11.94 -6.00
N LYS A 67 -12.80 12.44 -6.35
CA LYS A 67 -12.00 11.87 -7.44
C LYS A 67 -11.31 10.60 -6.96
N THR A 68 -11.30 9.57 -7.81
CA THR A 68 -10.54 8.34 -7.57
C THR A 68 -9.50 8.16 -8.66
N LEU A 69 -8.26 7.89 -8.28
CA LEU A 69 -7.20 7.46 -9.20
C LEU A 69 -7.05 5.95 -9.14
N ALA A 70 -6.97 5.33 -10.31
CA ALA A 70 -6.53 3.94 -10.42
C ALA A 70 -5.00 3.89 -10.24
N CYS A 71 -4.51 2.83 -9.62
CA CYS A 71 -3.09 2.53 -9.62
C CYS A 71 -2.69 2.06 -11.03
N GLU A 72 -1.69 2.70 -11.62
CA GLU A 72 -1.19 2.36 -12.95
C GLU A 72 -0.22 1.17 -12.91
N GLU A 73 0.55 1.05 -11.82
CA GLU A 73 1.55 0.01 -11.65
C GLU A 73 1.78 -0.33 -10.18
N ILE A 74 1.88 -1.62 -9.89
CA ILE A 74 2.24 -2.16 -8.57
C ILE A 74 3.62 -2.80 -8.68
N ARG A 75 4.60 -2.25 -7.96
CA ARG A 75 6.00 -2.72 -7.97
C ARG A 75 6.34 -3.37 -6.64
N TYR A 76 6.61 -4.67 -6.65
CA TYR A 76 7.10 -5.39 -5.48
C TYR A 76 8.63 -5.31 -5.43
N ILE A 77 9.16 -4.97 -4.26
CA ILE A 77 10.60 -4.87 -4.01
C ILE A 77 10.93 -5.85 -2.90
N GLU A 78 11.09 -7.13 -3.26
CA GLU A 78 11.29 -8.25 -2.32
C GLU A 78 12.44 -7.98 -1.35
N LYS A 79 13.56 -7.46 -1.86
CA LYS A 79 14.73 -7.15 -1.04
C LYS A 79 14.47 -6.14 0.09
N ASP A 80 13.49 -5.26 -0.10
CA ASP A 80 13.16 -4.17 0.82
C ASP A 80 11.84 -4.44 1.55
N GLU A 81 11.24 -5.63 1.36
CA GLU A 81 9.98 -6.03 1.98
C GLU A 81 8.89 -4.96 1.80
N SER A 82 8.81 -4.42 0.57
CA SER A 82 7.99 -3.26 0.26
C SER A 82 7.28 -3.39 -1.08
N VAL A 83 6.20 -2.61 -1.20
CA VAL A 83 5.45 -2.44 -2.45
C VAL A 83 5.30 -0.94 -2.73
N THR A 84 5.45 -0.56 -4.00
CA THR A 84 5.25 0.80 -4.49
C THR A 84 4.08 0.83 -5.45
N PHE A 85 3.12 1.72 -5.17
CA PHE A 85 1.98 2.02 -6.03
C PHE A 85 2.27 3.28 -6.83
N VAL A 86 2.06 3.25 -8.15
CA VAL A 86 2.29 4.37 -9.07
C VAL A 86 0.95 4.95 -9.54
N PHE A 87 0.82 6.28 -9.51
CA PHE A 87 -0.36 7.03 -9.92
C PHE A 87 0.02 8.13 -10.93
N GLY A 88 -0.76 8.31 -12.00
CA GLY A 88 -0.55 9.33 -13.04
C GLY A 88 -1.29 10.65 -12.84
#